data_AF-A0A2P7Z080-F1
#
_entry.id   AF-A0A2P7Z080-F1
#
_cell.length_a   1.000
_cell.length_b   1.000
_cell.length_c   1.000
_cell.angle_alpha   90.00
_cell.angle_beta   90.00
_cell.angle_gamma   90.00
#
_symmetry.space_group_name_H-M   'P 1'
#
loop_
_entity.id
_entity.type
_entity.pdbx_description
1 polymer ?
#
loop_
_entity_poly.entity_id
_entity_poly.type
_entity_poly.pdbx_seq_one_letter_code
_entity_poly.pdbx_strand_id
1 'polypeptide(L)'
;MDPPPKQMGSPPIKLTRTAGILFPLIFLITFPFSLPLKKFSSTVSQNAVLSFLNYVFVQQLGYLFFTIAFLSYAVFYIDNKPTRARNIGVLLLKYAIITVIAMLFHGVFFKFLVVELVNRFTGGNCSDRSVSMAKCRQSPEYQWVDGVDISSHYYFLLSLVLMLLNNQFCAARATDSVSQPPPKTIRFSQLAVLYLSFILMSIWIFEFIITSLFFHTITERLFGLIGVPVALLTISISGRLLPGEDDGDT
;
A
#
# COMPACT_ATOMS: atom_id res chain seq x y z
N MET A 1 -32.36 -34.56 -6.27
CA MET A 1 -32.40 -33.09 -6.25
C MET A 1 -31.03 -32.65 -5.80
N ASP A 2 -30.26 -32.03 -6.68
CA ASP A 2 -28.98 -31.45 -6.27
C ASP A 2 -29.23 -30.20 -5.43
N PRO A 3 -28.44 -29.97 -4.37
CA PRO A 3 -28.57 -28.77 -3.57
C PRO A 3 -28.33 -27.53 -4.43
N PRO A 4 -29.04 -26.42 -4.18
CA PRO A 4 -28.84 -25.19 -4.92
C PRO A 4 -27.37 -24.75 -4.80
N PRO A 5 -26.78 -24.19 -5.88
CA PRO A 5 -25.42 -23.71 -5.84
C PRO A 5 -25.27 -22.69 -4.71
N LYS A 6 -24.26 -22.88 -3.85
CA LYS A 6 -23.94 -21.92 -2.80
C LYS A 6 -23.68 -20.56 -3.47
N GLN A 7 -24.48 -19.56 -3.12
CA GLN A 7 -24.23 -18.18 -3.55
C GLN A 7 -22.80 -17.80 -3.16
N MET A 8 -21.97 -17.46 -4.16
CA MET A 8 -20.63 -16.96 -3.92
C MET A 8 -20.72 -15.63 -3.18
N GLY A 9 -19.86 -15.43 -2.17
CA GLY A 9 -19.84 -14.20 -1.37
C GLY A 9 -19.60 -12.92 -2.18
N SER A 10 -19.59 -11.76 -1.53
CA SER A 10 -19.41 -10.44 -2.18
C SER A 10 -18.05 -10.31 -2.91
N PRO A 11 -18.00 -9.75 -4.15
CA PRO A 11 -16.78 -9.65 -4.96
C PRO A 11 -15.62 -8.98 -4.21
N PRO A 12 -14.35 -9.39 -4.44
CA PRO A 12 -13.21 -8.92 -3.65
C PRO A 12 -13.08 -7.40 -3.67
N ILE A 13 -13.40 -6.79 -4.81
CA ILE A 13 -13.40 -5.34 -4.97
C ILE A 13 -14.37 -4.61 -4.04
N LYS A 14 -15.54 -5.19 -3.73
CA LYS A 14 -16.47 -4.59 -2.76
C LYS A 14 -15.87 -4.62 -1.35
N LEU A 15 -15.27 -5.75 -0.96
CA LEU A 15 -14.60 -5.88 0.35
C LEU A 15 -13.39 -4.94 0.46
N THR A 16 -12.55 -4.86 -0.57
CA THR A 16 -11.40 -3.95 -0.58
C THR A 16 -11.82 -2.48 -0.59
N ARG A 17 -12.92 -2.11 -1.27
CA ARG A 17 -13.49 -0.76 -1.19
C ARG A 17 -13.96 -0.43 0.22
N THR A 18 -14.67 -1.34 0.87
CA THR A 18 -15.10 -1.17 2.26
C THR A 18 -13.89 -1.03 3.19
N ALA A 19 -12.85 -1.85 3.01
CA ALA A 19 -11.60 -1.71 3.76
C ALA A 19 -10.88 -0.38 3.50
N GLY A 20 -10.99 0.16 2.29
CA GLY A 20 -10.48 1.49 1.95
C GLY A 20 -11.07 2.62 2.81
N ILE A 21 -12.30 2.45 3.33
CA ILE A 21 -12.94 3.41 4.24
C ILE A 21 -12.29 3.42 5.62
N LEU A 22 -11.63 2.33 6.02
CA LEU A 22 -10.96 2.25 7.32
C LEU A 22 -9.87 3.32 7.49
N PHE A 23 -9.16 3.66 6.42
CA PHE A 23 -8.06 4.62 6.48
C PHE A 23 -8.48 6.08 6.74
N PRO A 24 -9.47 6.66 6.01
CA PRO A 24 -10.00 7.95 6.39
C PRO A 24 -10.67 7.92 7.76
N LEU A 25 -11.27 6.80 8.20
CA LEU A 25 -11.77 6.66 9.56
C LEU A 25 -10.65 6.70 10.61
N ILE A 26 -9.55 5.97 10.41
CA ILE A 26 -8.37 6.03 11.28
C ILE A 26 -7.85 7.47 11.34
N PHE A 27 -7.79 8.17 10.21
CA PHE A 27 -7.41 9.59 10.16
C PHE A 27 -8.35 10.46 11.01
N LEU A 28 -9.67 10.33 10.85
CA LEU A 28 -10.65 11.09 11.63
C LEU A 28 -10.56 10.80 13.14
N ILE A 29 -10.33 9.54 13.51
CA ILE A 29 -10.17 9.11 14.90
C ILE A 29 -8.86 9.64 15.50
N THR A 30 -7.75 9.60 14.75
CA THR A 30 -6.43 10.03 15.23
C THR A 30 -6.24 11.54 15.20
N PHE A 31 -7.05 12.26 14.41
CA PHE A 31 -7.03 13.72 14.28
C PHE A 31 -7.07 14.47 15.62
N PRO A 32 -8.09 14.30 16.50
CA PRO A 32 -8.18 15.05 17.76
C PRO A 32 -7.00 14.80 18.71
N PHE A 33 -6.37 13.62 18.63
CA PHE A 33 -5.22 13.26 19.46
C PHE A 33 -3.90 13.79 18.90
N SER A 34 -3.82 14.10 17.62
CA SER A 34 -2.55 14.41 17.00
C SER A 34 -1.94 15.74 17.42
N LEU A 35 -2.76 16.77 17.67
CA LEU A 35 -2.26 18.07 18.15
C LEU A 35 -1.56 17.96 19.52
N PRO A 36 -2.20 17.40 20.57
CA PRO A 36 -1.53 17.27 21.86
C PRO A 36 -0.38 16.27 21.86
N LEU A 37 -0.42 15.25 20.99
CA LEU A 37 0.62 14.22 20.91
C LEU A 37 1.85 14.63 20.09
N LYS A 38 1.73 15.62 19.18
CA LYS A 38 2.84 16.09 18.34
C LYS A 38 4.07 16.51 19.14
N LYS A 39 3.92 17.01 20.36
CA LYS A 39 5.05 17.37 21.24
C LYS A 39 5.93 16.17 21.63
N PHE A 40 5.41 14.95 21.54
CA PHE A 40 6.15 13.72 21.82
C PHE A 40 6.79 13.11 20.57
N SER A 41 6.69 13.74 19.41
CA SER A 41 7.24 13.21 18.15
C SER A 41 8.73 12.89 18.25
N SER A 42 9.53 13.74 18.89
CA SER A 42 10.96 13.50 19.11
C SER A 42 11.22 12.27 19.98
N THR A 43 10.44 12.08 21.04
CA THR A 43 10.55 10.90 21.92
C THR A 43 10.18 9.63 21.17
N VAL A 44 9.10 9.68 20.39
CA VAL A 44 8.63 8.55 19.57
C VAL A 44 9.66 8.20 18.49
N SER A 45 10.26 9.19 17.81
CA SER A 45 11.29 8.95 16.78
C SER A 45 12.59 8.38 17.35
N GLN A 46 12.90 8.66 18.62
CA GLN A 46 14.08 8.13 19.30
C GLN A 46 13.85 6.75 19.93
N ASN A 47 12.62 6.24 19.93
CA ASN A 47 12.35 4.89 20.41
C ASN A 47 13.00 3.86 19.47
N ALA A 48 13.88 3.01 20.00
CA ALA A 48 14.66 2.06 19.20
C ALA A 48 13.78 1.07 18.41
N VAL A 49 12.67 0.60 19.00
CA VAL A 49 11.77 -0.37 18.34
C VAL A 49 11.02 0.30 17.20
N LEU A 50 10.41 1.46 17.43
CA LEU A 50 9.68 2.19 16.40
C LEU A 50 10.60 2.66 15.27
N SER A 51 11.79 3.16 15.63
CA SER A 51 12.81 3.56 14.66
C SER A 51 13.26 2.37 13.81
N PHE A 52 13.48 1.20 14.42
CA PHE A 52 13.79 -0.03 13.70
C PHE A 52 12.66 -0.46 12.76
N LEU A 53 11.42 -0.48 13.24
CA LEU A 53 10.26 -0.90 12.43
C LEU A 53 10.07 0.03 11.22
N ASN A 54 10.09 1.34 11.44
CA ASN A 54 9.99 2.33 10.39
C ASN A 54 11.16 2.21 9.39
N TYR A 55 12.41 2.10 9.88
CA TYR A 55 13.57 1.96 9.01
C TYR A 55 13.50 0.70 8.14
N VAL A 56 13.22 -0.46 8.73
CA VAL A 56 13.21 -1.75 8.02
C VAL A 56 11.98 -1.91 7.15
N PHE A 57 10.77 -1.76 7.73
CA PHE A 57 9.52 -2.13 7.06
C PHE A 57 8.87 -1.01 6.26
N VAL A 58 9.33 0.23 6.39
CA VAL A 58 8.81 1.37 5.63
C VAL A 58 9.87 1.93 4.69
N GLN A 59 11.03 2.31 5.21
CA GLN A 59 12.03 3.05 4.43
C GLN A 59 12.91 2.16 3.53
N GLN A 60 13.46 1.07 4.06
CA GLN A 60 14.47 0.28 3.34
C GLN A 60 13.89 -0.92 2.60
N LEU A 61 13.23 -1.81 3.33
CA LEU A 61 12.80 -3.12 2.80
C LEU A 61 11.29 -3.22 2.60
N GLY A 62 10.52 -2.19 2.96
CA GLY A 62 9.06 -2.19 2.85
C GLY A 62 8.57 -2.59 1.46
N TYR A 63 9.14 -1.97 0.41
CA TYR A 63 8.75 -2.28 -0.96
C TYR A 63 9.21 -3.67 -1.43
N LEU A 64 10.37 -4.13 -0.96
CA LEU A 64 10.86 -5.47 -1.23
C LEU A 64 9.93 -6.53 -0.61
N PHE A 65 9.57 -6.37 0.66
CA PHE A 65 8.64 -7.26 1.34
C PHE A 65 7.26 -7.25 0.69
N PHE A 66 6.77 -6.08 0.29
CA PHE A 66 5.56 -5.99 -0.54
C PHE A 66 5.70 -6.80 -1.82
N THR A 67 6.78 -6.63 -2.57
CA THR A 67 7.00 -7.31 -3.84
C THR A 67 7.01 -8.83 -3.67
N ILE A 68 7.73 -9.33 -2.66
CA ILE A 68 7.79 -10.76 -2.33
C ILE A 68 6.39 -11.27 -1.97
N ALA A 69 5.70 -10.61 -1.04
CA ALA A 69 4.37 -11.02 -0.60
C ALA A 69 3.37 -10.97 -1.77
N PHE A 70 3.36 -9.89 -2.54
CA PHE A 70 2.42 -9.68 -3.65
C PHE A 70 2.63 -10.69 -4.78
N LEU A 71 3.88 -10.91 -5.22
CA LEU A 71 4.18 -11.83 -6.33
C LEU A 71 4.10 -13.30 -5.91
N SER A 72 4.27 -13.62 -4.63
CA SER A 72 4.08 -14.99 -4.14
C SER A 72 2.66 -15.52 -4.39
N TYR A 73 1.66 -14.63 -4.54
CA TYR A 73 0.32 -15.03 -4.96
C TYR A 73 0.27 -15.64 -6.36
N ALA A 74 1.05 -15.13 -7.32
CA ALA A 74 1.13 -15.74 -8.64
C ALA A 74 1.67 -17.16 -8.62
N VAL A 75 2.57 -17.43 -7.67
CA VAL A 75 3.25 -18.73 -7.54
C VAL A 75 2.36 -19.75 -6.84
N PHE A 76 1.74 -19.36 -5.71
CA PHE A 76 1.09 -20.32 -4.81
C PHE A 76 -0.44 -20.36 -4.90
N TYR A 77 -1.08 -19.34 -5.47
CA TYR A 77 -2.55 -19.23 -5.49
C TYR A 77 -3.17 -19.22 -6.88
N ILE A 78 -2.39 -18.98 -7.95
CA ILE A 78 -2.90 -19.09 -9.31
C ILE A 78 -2.74 -20.54 -9.80
N ASP A 79 -3.86 -21.24 -9.86
CA ASP A 79 -3.95 -22.65 -10.28
C ASP A 79 -3.56 -22.85 -11.77
N ASN A 80 -3.25 -24.09 -12.15
CA ASN A 80 -2.89 -24.53 -13.51
C ASN A 80 -4.06 -24.58 -14.50
N LYS A 81 -5.12 -23.82 -14.26
CA LYS A 81 -6.29 -23.72 -15.14
C LYS A 81 -5.93 -23.00 -16.45
N PRO A 82 -6.70 -23.17 -17.53
CA PRO A 82 -6.49 -22.45 -18.80
C PRO A 82 -6.43 -20.92 -18.64
N THR A 83 -6.99 -20.38 -17.56
CA THR A 83 -6.96 -18.96 -17.21
C THR A 83 -5.69 -18.50 -16.49
N ARG A 84 -4.69 -19.38 -16.27
CA ARG A 84 -3.45 -19.07 -15.51
C ARG A 84 -2.68 -17.89 -16.08
N ALA A 85 -2.34 -17.92 -17.37
CA ALA A 85 -1.52 -16.88 -18.00
C ALA A 85 -2.19 -15.51 -17.89
N ARG A 86 -3.51 -15.47 -18.06
CA ARG A 86 -4.33 -14.29 -17.89
C ARG A 86 -4.32 -13.77 -16.46
N ASN A 87 -4.55 -14.63 -15.46
CA ASN A 87 -4.56 -14.23 -14.05
C ASN A 87 -3.19 -13.68 -13.62
N ILE A 88 -2.11 -14.29 -14.10
CA ILE A 88 -0.75 -13.77 -13.92
C ILE A 88 -0.62 -12.39 -14.60
N GLY A 89 -1.10 -12.25 -15.84
CA GLY A 89 -1.13 -10.96 -16.55
C GLY A 89 -1.86 -9.86 -15.79
N VAL A 90 -3.04 -10.14 -15.22
CA VAL A 90 -3.79 -9.20 -14.36
C VAL A 90 -2.95 -8.79 -13.15
N LEU A 91 -2.34 -9.76 -12.47
CA LEU A 91 -1.53 -9.51 -11.29
C LEU A 91 -0.29 -8.67 -11.61
N LEU A 92 0.41 -9.01 -12.69
CA LEU A 92 1.59 -8.26 -13.15
C LEU A 92 1.22 -6.85 -13.61
N LEU A 93 0.07 -6.67 -14.26
CA LEU A 93 -0.42 -5.34 -14.63
C LEU A 93 -0.73 -4.50 -13.39
N LYS A 94 -1.40 -5.07 -12.38
CA LYS A 94 -1.63 -4.42 -11.08
C LYS A 94 -0.32 -3.98 -10.43
N TYR A 95 0.65 -4.89 -10.40
CA TYR A 95 1.98 -4.63 -9.86
C TYR A 95 2.67 -3.50 -10.64
N ALA A 96 2.73 -3.60 -11.96
CA ALA A 96 3.36 -2.58 -12.82
C ALA A 96 2.75 -1.19 -12.63
N ILE A 97 1.42 -1.07 -12.61
CA ILE A 97 0.74 0.22 -12.39
C ILE A 97 1.13 0.78 -11.02
N ILE A 98 1.01 0.00 -9.94
CA ILE A 98 1.30 0.53 -8.60
C ILE A 98 2.78 0.85 -8.43
N THR A 99 3.68 0.07 -9.05
CA THR A 99 5.12 0.34 -9.09
C THR A 99 5.42 1.65 -9.79
N VAL A 100 4.88 1.86 -10.99
CA VAL A 100 5.11 3.09 -11.77
C VAL A 100 4.61 4.30 -10.98
N ILE A 101 3.40 4.24 -10.43
CA ILE A 101 2.87 5.37 -9.64
C ILE A 101 3.71 5.57 -8.36
N ALA A 102 4.10 4.51 -7.66
CA ALA A 102 4.98 4.64 -6.50
C ALA A 102 6.34 5.26 -6.85
N MET A 103 6.95 4.89 -7.99
CA MET A 103 8.19 5.49 -8.47
C MET A 103 8.01 6.98 -8.79
N LEU A 104 6.87 7.38 -9.35
CA LEU A 104 6.55 8.79 -9.60
C LEU A 104 6.40 9.59 -8.29
N PHE A 105 5.82 8.99 -7.26
CA PHE A 105 5.68 9.61 -5.93
C PHE A 105 6.99 9.64 -5.13
N HIS A 106 7.83 8.60 -5.22
CA HIS A 106 9.06 8.43 -4.42
C HIS A 106 10.37 8.79 -5.15
N GLY A 107 10.34 9.05 -6.46
CA GLY A 107 11.41 9.77 -7.14
C GLY A 107 12.72 9.06 -7.41
N VAL A 108 12.75 7.72 -7.41
CA VAL A 108 14.01 6.98 -7.60
C VAL A 108 14.69 7.27 -8.97
N PHE A 109 13.92 7.68 -9.99
CA PHE A 109 14.44 7.87 -11.36
C PHE A 109 14.43 9.32 -11.89
N PHE A 110 13.65 10.24 -11.30
CA PHE A 110 13.48 11.60 -11.83
C PHE A 110 13.96 12.65 -10.83
N LYS A 111 14.81 13.58 -11.28
CA LYS A 111 15.43 14.66 -10.47
C LYS A 111 14.43 15.66 -9.84
N PHE A 112 13.14 15.58 -10.18
CA PHE A 112 12.08 16.39 -9.59
C PHE A 112 10.90 15.47 -9.23
N LEU A 113 10.62 15.34 -7.94
CA LEU A 113 9.52 14.53 -7.42
C LEU A 113 8.20 15.29 -7.43
N VAL A 114 7.06 14.59 -7.49
CA VAL A 114 5.75 15.19 -7.18
C VAL A 114 5.76 15.79 -5.78
N VAL A 115 6.34 15.08 -4.80
CA VAL A 115 6.45 15.56 -3.41
C VAL A 115 7.31 16.84 -3.34
N GLU A 116 8.50 16.82 -3.95
CA GLU A 116 9.38 18.00 -3.94
C GLU A 116 8.79 19.16 -4.75
N LEU A 117 8.11 18.88 -5.86
CA LEU A 117 7.43 19.88 -6.69
C LEU A 117 6.30 20.54 -5.90
N VAL A 118 5.48 19.76 -5.19
CA VAL A 118 4.40 20.31 -4.35
C VAL A 118 4.98 21.08 -3.18
N ASN A 119 6.02 20.57 -2.52
CA ASN A 119 6.70 21.27 -1.43
C ASN A 119 7.23 22.63 -1.92
N ARG A 120 7.92 22.67 -3.07
CA ARG A 120 8.40 23.92 -3.69
C ARG A 120 7.26 24.87 -4.09
N PHE A 121 6.23 24.34 -4.73
CA PHE A 121 5.08 25.13 -5.18
C PHE A 121 4.32 25.78 -4.01
N THR A 122 4.33 25.13 -2.85
CA THR A 122 3.68 25.61 -1.63
C THR A 122 4.60 26.44 -0.72
N GLY A 123 5.76 26.86 -1.22
CA GLY A 123 6.66 27.80 -0.55
C GLY A 123 7.97 27.20 -0.07
N GLY A 124 8.17 25.89 -0.22
CA GLY A 124 9.41 25.21 0.13
C GLY A 124 10.58 25.67 -0.72
N ASN A 125 11.71 25.97 -0.10
CA ASN A 125 12.91 26.37 -0.82
C ASN A 125 14.18 26.01 -0.04
N CYS A 126 15.26 25.86 -0.79
CA CYS A 126 16.60 25.85 -0.24
C CYS A 126 17.18 27.26 -0.34
N SER A 127 18.13 27.61 0.54
CA SER A 127 18.91 28.84 0.42
C SER A 127 19.56 28.98 -0.97
N ASP A 128 19.97 27.87 -1.58
CA ASP A 128 20.28 27.77 -3.02
C ASP A 128 19.12 27.10 -3.79
N ARG A 129 18.40 27.87 -4.61
CA ARG A 129 17.24 27.39 -5.39
C ARG A 129 17.56 26.29 -6.41
N SER A 130 18.82 26.13 -6.80
CA SER A 130 19.27 25.14 -7.78
C SER A 130 19.44 23.73 -7.19
N VAL A 131 19.49 23.62 -5.86
CA VAL A 131 19.76 22.37 -5.14
C VAL A 131 18.45 21.63 -4.84
N SER A 132 18.46 20.30 -4.91
CA SER A 132 17.30 19.48 -4.53
C SER A 132 17.11 19.45 -3.02
N MET A 133 15.88 19.21 -2.55
CA MET A 133 15.56 19.11 -1.12
C MET A 133 16.47 18.12 -0.38
N ALA A 134 16.71 16.95 -0.98
CA ALA A 134 17.59 15.92 -0.40
C ALA A 134 19.04 16.40 -0.26
N LYS A 135 19.59 17.07 -1.28
CA LYS A 135 20.95 17.62 -1.23
C LYS A 135 21.04 18.79 -0.26
N CYS A 136 20.03 19.66 -0.26
CA CYS A 136 19.97 20.82 0.64
C CYS A 136 20.01 20.38 2.11
N ARG A 137 19.24 19.34 2.47
CA ARG A 137 19.20 18.79 3.83
C ARG A 137 20.48 18.03 4.23
N GLN A 138 21.28 17.57 3.27
CA GLN A 138 22.55 16.89 3.52
C GLN A 138 23.73 17.86 3.67
N SER A 139 23.62 19.07 3.14
CA SER A 139 24.66 20.08 3.19
C SER A 139 24.51 20.97 4.42
N PRO A 140 25.55 21.14 5.25
CA PRO A 140 25.50 22.06 6.40
C PRO A 140 25.45 23.53 5.98
N GLU A 141 25.86 23.85 4.74
CA GLU A 141 25.89 25.20 4.19
C GLU A 141 24.51 25.70 3.75
N TYR A 142 23.56 24.77 3.55
CA TYR A 142 22.25 25.10 3.03
C TYR A 142 21.17 24.92 4.09
N GLN A 143 20.21 25.83 4.09
CA GLN A 143 19.03 25.72 4.94
C GLN A 143 17.82 25.46 4.05
N TRP A 144 17.12 24.37 4.34
CA TRP A 144 15.83 24.07 3.72
C TRP A 144 14.70 24.69 4.54
N VAL A 145 13.84 25.46 3.89
CA VAL A 145 12.56 25.95 4.41
C VAL A 145 11.47 25.07 3.82
N ASP A 146 10.67 24.45 4.68
CA ASP A 146 9.60 23.53 4.25
C ASP A 146 8.34 24.26 3.79
N GLY A 147 7.79 23.82 2.65
CA GLY A 147 6.40 24.05 2.26
C GLY A 147 5.48 22.93 2.78
N VAL A 148 4.44 22.60 2.03
CA VAL A 148 3.58 21.43 2.30
C VAL A 148 4.29 20.16 1.84
N ASP A 149 4.64 19.30 2.78
CA ASP A 149 5.30 18.01 2.50
C ASP A 149 4.27 16.89 2.35
N ILE A 150 3.97 16.46 1.12
CA ILE A 150 3.08 15.31 0.91
C ILE A 150 3.71 14.09 1.59
N SER A 151 2.99 13.49 2.53
CA SER A 151 3.43 12.26 3.18
C SER A 151 3.44 11.10 2.17
N SER A 152 4.60 10.90 1.54
CA SER A 152 4.86 9.74 0.70
C SER A 152 4.72 8.43 1.50
N HIS A 153 5.00 8.48 2.81
CA HIS A 153 4.80 7.37 3.74
C HIS A 153 3.33 6.96 3.81
N TYR A 154 2.40 7.91 3.93
CA TYR A 154 0.96 7.63 3.91
C TYR A 154 0.54 6.98 2.60
N TYR A 155 0.85 7.64 1.49
CA TYR A 155 0.50 7.15 0.16
C TYR A 155 0.96 5.70 -0.03
N PHE A 156 2.22 5.43 0.36
CA PHE A 156 2.85 4.13 0.27
C PHE A 156 2.13 3.09 1.12
N LEU A 157 2.05 3.28 2.43
CA LEU A 157 1.48 2.28 3.37
C LEU A 157 0.04 1.91 3.00
N LEU A 158 -0.78 2.92 2.67
CA LEU A 158 -2.18 2.72 2.27
C LEU A 158 -2.30 1.87 1.01
N SER A 159 -1.48 2.21 0.01
CA SER A 159 -1.48 1.50 -1.27
C SER A 159 -1.04 0.06 -1.11
N LEU A 160 0.02 -0.20 -0.33
CA LEU A 160 0.53 -1.55 -0.12
C LEU A 160 -0.47 -2.43 0.62
N VAL A 161 -1.10 -1.92 1.68
CA VAL A 161 -2.09 -2.67 2.47
C VAL A 161 -3.29 -3.04 1.61
N LEU A 162 -3.86 -2.09 0.84
CA LEU A 162 -5.02 -2.39 -0.01
C LEU A 162 -4.71 -3.41 -1.11
N MET A 163 -3.52 -3.34 -1.69
CA MET A 163 -3.08 -4.26 -2.72
C MET A 163 -2.89 -5.69 -2.18
N LEU A 164 -2.24 -5.85 -1.02
CA LEU A 164 -2.11 -7.16 -0.38
C LEU A 164 -3.46 -7.71 0.10
N LEU A 165 -4.32 -6.85 0.66
CA LEU A 165 -5.65 -7.25 1.11
C LEU A 165 -6.50 -7.74 -0.06
N ASN A 166 -6.45 -7.07 -1.21
CA ASN A 166 -7.11 -7.55 -2.42
C ASN A 166 -6.62 -8.96 -2.82
N ASN A 167 -5.32 -9.21 -2.76
CA ASN A 167 -4.77 -10.53 -3.06
C ASN A 167 -5.23 -11.60 -2.06
N GLN A 168 -5.31 -11.26 -0.77
CA GLN A 168 -5.86 -12.16 0.26
C GLN A 168 -7.31 -12.54 -0.02
N PHE A 169 -8.16 -11.57 -0.38
CA PHE A 169 -9.56 -11.87 -0.73
C PHE A 169 -9.68 -12.71 -2.00
N CYS A 170 -8.85 -12.45 -3.01
CA CYS A 170 -8.78 -13.29 -4.21
C CYS A 170 -8.35 -14.73 -3.87
N ALA A 171 -7.35 -14.90 -3.01
CA ALA A 171 -6.85 -16.21 -2.60
C ALA A 171 -7.84 -17.01 -1.74
N ALA A 172 -8.56 -16.36 -0.83
CA ALA A 172 -9.60 -17.00 -0.03
C ALA A 172 -10.67 -17.62 -0.94
N ARG A 173 -11.16 -16.85 -1.92
CA ARG A 173 -12.11 -17.36 -2.93
C ARG A 173 -11.56 -18.47 -3.80
N ALA A 174 -10.30 -18.32 -4.24
CA ALA A 174 -9.67 -19.36 -5.04
C ALA A 174 -9.66 -20.68 -4.28
N THR A 175 -9.34 -20.65 -2.98
CA THR A 175 -9.33 -21.81 -2.09
C THR A 175 -10.73 -22.43 -1.94
N ASP A 176 -11.78 -21.61 -1.81
CA ASP A 176 -13.17 -22.08 -1.70
C ASP A 176 -13.68 -22.77 -2.98
N SER A 177 -13.11 -22.44 -4.13
CA SER A 177 -13.53 -22.97 -5.44
C SER A 177 -12.88 -24.31 -5.83
N VAL A 178 -11.87 -24.78 -5.10
CA VAL A 178 -11.14 -26.02 -5.46
C VAL A 178 -11.82 -27.23 -4.83
N SER A 179 -12.18 -28.21 -5.66
CA SER A 179 -12.84 -29.45 -5.22
C SER A 179 -11.90 -30.42 -4.49
N GLN A 180 -10.60 -30.35 -4.72
CA GLN A 180 -9.58 -31.19 -4.09
C GLN A 180 -8.53 -30.35 -3.36
N PRO A 181 -8.14 -30.73 -2.13
CA PRO A 181 -7.12 -29.98 -1.40
C PRO A 181 -5.76 -30.06 -2.10
N PRO A 182 -4.97 -28.97 -2.13
CA PRO A 182 -3.64 -29.00 -2.71
C PRO A 182 -2.70 -29.92 -1.91
N PRO A 183 -1.59 -30.38 -2.52
CA PRO A 183 -0.51 -31.07 -1.82
C PRO A 183 -0.09 -30.34 -0.53
N LYS A 184 0.29 -31.10 0.52
CA LYS A 184 0.64 -30.55 1.84
C LYS A 184 1.71 -29.45 1.77
N THR A 185 2.70 -29.60 0.89
CA THR A 185 3.77 -28.61 0.67
C THR A 185 3.22 -27.29 0.14
N ILE A 186 2.37 -27.33 -0.89
CA ILE A 186 1.72 -26.14 -1.45
C ILE A 186 0.82 -25.49 -0.42
N ARG A 187 0.03 -26.27 0.33
CA ARG A 187 -0.82 -25.77 1.41
C ARG A 187 -0.02 -25.04 2.49
N PHE A 188 1.13 -25.58 2.88
CA PHE A 188 2.02 -24.93 3.84
C PHE A 188 2.56 -23.60 3.29
N SER A 189 3.02 -23.57 2.04
CA SER A 189 3.48 -22.34 1.39
C SER A 189 2.38 -21.28 1.28
N GLN A 190 1.16 -21.68 0.89
CA GLN A 190 -0.02 -20.80 0.89
C GLN A 190 -0.27 -20.19 2.26
N LEU A 191 -0.28 -21.02 3.31
CA LEU A 191 -0.48 -20.57 4.68
C LEU A 191 0.63 -19.60 5.12
N ALA A 192 1.89 -19.90 4.78
CA ALA A 192 3.03 -19.03 5.07
C ALA A 192 2.89 -17.65 4.39
N VAL A 193 2.50 -17.61 3.12
CA VAL A 193 2.22 -16.36 2.38
C VAL A 193 1.10 -15.57 3.04
N LEU A 194 0.02 -16.24 3.46
CA LEU A 194 -1.11 -15.61 4.12
C LEU A 194 -0.68 -14.95 5.43
N TYR A 195 0.03 -15.68 6.29
CA TYR A 195 0.53 -15.16 7.57
C TYR A 195 1.53 -14.02 7.37
N LEU A 196 2.48 -14.17 6.44
CA LEU A 196 3.45 -13.11 6.12
C LEU A 196 2.75 -11.83 5.68
N SER A 197 1.78 -11.95 4.77
CA SER A 197 1.00 -10.81 4.27
C SER A 197 0.20 -10.14 5.40
N PHE A 198 -0.39 -10.93 6.30
CA PHE A 198 -1.11 -10.41 7.47
C PHE A 198 -0.20 -9.65 8.44
N ILE A 199 0.98 -10.20 8.73
CA ILE A 199 1.99 -9.56 9.60
C ILE A 199 2.45 -8.23 8.98
N LEU A 200 2.79 -8.23 7.68
CA LEU A 200 3.21 -7.01 6.98
C LEU A 200 2.14 -5.92 7.02
N MET A 201 0.88 -6.27 6.70
CA MET A 201 -0.22 -5.32 6.77
C MET A 201 -0.44 -4.79 8.20
N SER A 202 -0.30 -5.64 9.21
CA SER A 202 -0.43 -5.22 10.62
C SER A 202 0.66 -4.22 11.01
N ILE A 203 1.91 -4.48 10.63
CA ILE A 203 3.03 -3.55 10.84
C ILE A 203 2.75 -2.23 10.10
N TRP A 204 2.33 -2.26 8.84
CA TRP A 204 2.07 -1.04 8.07
C TRP A 204 0.89 -0.23 8.57
N ILE A 205 -0.18 -0.88 9.05
CA ILE A 205 -1.30 -0.19 9.70
C ILE A 205 -0.83 0.46 11.01
N PHE A 206 -0.01 -0.25 11.79
CA PHE A 206 0.56 0.31 13.01
C PHE A 206 1.44 1.52 12.73
N GLU A 207 2.37 1.43 11.76
CA GLU A 207 3.20 2.55 11.31
C GLU A 207 2.36 3.71 10.76
N PHE A 208 1.28 3.42 10.04
CA PHE A 208 0.34 4.45 9.58
C PHE A 208 -0.31 5.20 10.75
N ILE A 209 -0.75 4.48 11.80
CA ILE A 209 -1.34 5.08 13.01
C ILE A 209 -0.31 5.94 13.74
N ILE A 210 0.91 5.43 13.98
CA ILE A 210 1.99 6.20 14.61
C ILE A 210 2.30 7.45 13.80
N THR A 211 2.42 7.32 12.47
CA THR A 211 2.66 8.46 11.58
C THR A 211 1.53 9.49 11.65
N SER A 212 0.28 9.03 11.77
CA SER A 212 -0.89 9.90 12.02
C SER A 212 -0.88 10.60 13.35
N LEU A 213 -0.48 9.94 14.42
CA LEU A 213 -0.53 10.58 15.72
C LEU A 213 0.58 11.63 15.89
N PHE A 214 1.78 11.38 15.35
CA PHE A 214 2.97 12.12 15.77
C PHE A 214 3.64 13.00 14.71
N PHE A 215 3.61 12.65 13.42
CA PHE A 215 4.60 13.18 12.48
C PHE A 215 4.06 14.18 11.45
N HIS A 216 2.81 14.04 11.00
CA HIS A 216 2.28 14.87 9.91
C HIS A 216 1.29 15.95 10.35
N THR A 217 1.21 17.04 9.58
CA THR A 217 0.12 18.03 9.70
C THR A 217 -1.16 17.51 9.03
N ILE A 218 -2.29 18.20 9.27
CA ILE A 218 -3.61 17.79 8.73
C ILE A 218 -3.57 17.72 7.21
N THR A 219 -2.99 18.74 6.56
CA THR A 219 -2.92 18.85 5.10
C THR A 219 -2.09 17.72 4.50
N GLU A 220 -0.93 17.42 5.07
CA GLU A 220 -0.04 16.34 4.62
C GLU A 220 -0.72 14.98 4.67
N ARG A 221 -1.53 14.73 5.70
CA ARG A 221 -2.32 13.50 5.84
C ARG A 221 -3.42 13.40 4.79
N LEU A 222 -4.13 14.50 4.53
CA LEU A 222 -5.17 14.55 3.50
C LEU A 222 -4.59 14.24 2.11
N PHE A 223 -3.42 14.79 1.78
CA PHE A 223 -2.73 14.44 0.54
C PHE A 223 -2.28 12.98 0.53
N GLY A 224 -1.75 12.47 1.65
CA GLY A 224 -1.36 11.08 1.78
C GLY A 224 -2.50 10.07 1.53
N LEU A 225 -3.74 10.43 1.91
CA LEU A 225 -4.92 9.59 1.67
C LEU A 225 -5.21 9.33 0.18
N ILE A 226 -4.59 10.05 -0.76
CA ILE A 226 -4.69 9.79 -2.20
C ILE A 226 -4.22 8.38 -2.59
N GLY A 227 -3.41 7.71 -1.75
CA GLY A 227 -3.03 6.31 -1.95
C GLY A 227 -4.23 5.37 -2.03
N VAL A 228 -5.32 5.64 -1.28
CA VAL A 228 -6.54 4.83 -1.31
C VAL A 228 -7.22 4.83 -2.68
N PRO A 229 -7.63 5.98 -3.25
CA PRO A 229 -8.26 6.00 -4.57
C PRO A 229 -7.30 5.49 -5.67
N VAL A 230 -5.99 5.71 -5.56
CA VAL A 230 -5.01 5.17 -6.52
C VAL A 230 -4.98 3.64 -6.50
N ALA A 231 -4.91 3.02 -5.33
CA ALA A 231 -4.93 1.57 -5.21
C ALA A 231 -6.26 0.98 -5.70
N LEU A 232 -7.39 1.58 -5.32
CA LEU A 232 -8.71 1.15 -5.77
C LEU A 232 -8.90 1.30 -7.28
N LEU A 233 -8.39 2.39 -7.87
CA LEU A 233 -8.40 2.59 -9.32
C LEU A 233 -7.54 1.53 -10.02
N THR A 234 -6.35 1.23 -9.49
CA THR A 234 -5.47 0.18 -10.01
C THR A 234 -6.17 -1.19 -10.01
N ILE A 235 -6.82 -1.54 -8.91
CA ILE A 235 -7.62 -2.77 -8.80
C ILE A 235 -8.79 -2.77 -9.79
N SER A 236 -9.46 -1.64 -9.98
CA SER A 236 -10.60 -1.53 -10.89
C SER A 236 -10.21 -1.61 -12.37
N ILE A 237 -9.13 -0.92 -12.78
CA ILE A 237 -8.65 -0.91 -14.16
C ILE A 237 -8.19 -2.30 -14.57
N SER A 238 -7.40 -2.95 -13.72
CA SER A 238 -6.89 -4.30 -13.98
C SER A 238 -8.00 -5.36 -14.06
N GLY A 239 -9.08 -5.21 -13.29
CA GLY A 239 -10.27 -6.06 -13.42
C GLY A 239 -11.02 -5.86 -14.75
N ARG A 240 -11.12 -4.62 -15.24
CA ARG A 240 -11.83 -4.29 -16.49
C ARG A 240 -11.07 -4.64 -17.75
N LEU A 241 -9.74 -4.50 -17.77
CA LEU A 241 -8.93 -4.74 -18.97
C LEU A 241 -8.82 -6.21 -19.33
N LEU A 242 -9.12 -7.10 -18.39
CA LEU A 242 -9.09 -8.54 -18.59
C LEU A 242 -10.38 -9.15 -17.98
N PRO A 243 -11.58 -8.88 -18.55
CA PRO A 243 -12.88 -9.34 -18.03
C PRO A 243 -13.06 -10.85 -18.18
N GLY A 244 -12.92 -11.61 -17.10
CA GLY A 244 -12.93 -13.07 -17.12
C GLY A 244 -14.20 -13.62 -16.51
N GLU A 245 -15.12 -14.10 -17.37
CA GLU A 245 -16.27 -15.01 -17.10
C GLU A 245 -17.21 -14.74 -15.91
N ASP A 246 -16.95 -13.74 -15.06
CA ASP A 246 -17.81 -13.33 -13.93
C ASP A 246 -18.95 -12.39 -14.38
N ASP A 247 -19.03 -12.04 -15.66
CA ASP A 247 -20.15 -11.26 -16.23
C ASP A 247 -21.36 -12.16 -16.59
N GLY A 248 -21.43 -13.37 -16.05
CA GLY A 248 -22.59 -14.27 -16.22
C GLY A 248 -23.86 -13.84 -15.46
N ASP A 249 -23.81 -12.74 -14.70
CA ASP A 249 -24.89 -12.27 -13.81
C ASP A 249 -25.37 -10.83 -14.12
N THR A 250 -25.26 -10.36 -15.37
CA THR A 250 -25.98 -9.15 -15.83
C THR A 250 -27.15 -9.48 -16.73
#